data_AF-A0A7Y6AGU5-F1
#
_entry.id   AF-A0A7Y6AGU5-F1
#
_cell.length_a   1.000
_cell.length_b   1.000
_cell.length_c   1.000
_cell.angle_alpha   90.00
_cell.angle_beta   90.00
_cell.angle_gamma   90.00
#
_symmetry.space_group_name_H-M   'P 1'
#
loop_
_entity.id
_entity.type
_entity.pdbx_description
1 polymer ?
#
loop_
_entity_poly.entity_id
_entity_poly.type
_entity_poly.pdbx_seq_one_letter_code
_entity_poly.pdbx_strand_id
1 'polypeptide(L)'
;MFAAKPGWAAVRSLEQFARLKDGALLGPVDRVLDAAAVLPPGNGGSEGDGELGPDAAVAAWLWMVTHAPTHPGTFPELCADAVEVGRKHRPGEALVLDESVLPKAGGLTQQAWMRHSPGGMLGRARPDIAARVIAFLPMYAIHGIIEQDPLPAQVVLPAIRHMPELASTLAACADRSPETAEQLLALRMPSVNGGMLERSPDIETAYAVHLATRRDAPHRVKLSAFDRQRHRHVEGGHVKPVALAVYGHHPDLIRRLLRDNQELLGTSGMLRGLLSLWQCRGRVALLDPRVVGCLPESCAEIVRSVTRSPNGYRRLRALVAEHESPAALVAAVRADPQLAYRHFPPGFWAELARAHERDPLPKDAVRELATNPACPDDFSLTVSRADPEVAAALANRSREHALTALQHHPLPAAQPFVPHERGWSVVAWYVQALAYDRISSREFVEHAYPAREMLAGVRSFAPYFPDGYEEARRLITTHVRDHLGDSIDAWSVAVRLLPDFPGTLPELLATSAAVFD
;
A
#
# COMPACT_ATOMS: atom_id res chain seq x y z
N MET A 1 -10.65 -37.78 -20.40
CA MET A 1 -11.93 -37.81 -19.66
C MET A 1 -11.59 -37.56 -18.20
N PHE A 2 -11.33 -36.30 -17.83
CA PHE A 2 -10.83 -35.94 -16.50
C PHE A 2 -11.99 -35.41 -15.67
N ALA A 3 -12.37 -36.17 -14.64
CA ALA A 3 -13.26 -35.69 -13.59
C ALA A 3 -12.45 -34.75 -12.69
N ALA A 4 -12.68 -33.45 -12.80
CA ALA A 4 -12.15 -32.45 -11.88
C ALA A 4 -13.29 -31.91 -11.00
N LYS A 5 -13.22 -32.21 -9.70
CA LYS A 5 -13.90 -31.52 -8.58
C LYS A 5 -12.75 -30.97 -7.72
N PRO A 6 -12.71 -29.71 -7.23
CA PRO A 6 -13.79 -28.85 -6.70
C PRO A 6 -14.00 -27.55 -7.52
N GLY A 7 -14.96 -26.71 -7.14
CA GLY A 7 -15.35 -25.46 -7.83
C GLY A 7 -14.21 -24.47 -8.04
N TRP A 8 -13.23 -24.43 -7.14
CA TRP A 8 -12.03 -23.61 -7.28
C TRP A 8 -11.05 -24.15 -8.34
N ALA A 9 -10.98 -25.48 -8.50
CA ALA A 9 -10.19 -26.09 -9.57
C ALA A 9 -10.84 -25.85 -10.94
N ALA A 10 -12.16 -25.66 -11.03
CA ALA A 10 -12.83 -25.29 -12.28
C ALA A 10 -12.46 -23.87 -12.76
N VAL A 11 -12.31 -22.92 -11.82
CA VAL A 11 -11.81 -21.56 -12.11
C VAL A 11 -10.36 -21.59 -12.62
N ARG A 12 -9.52 -22.47 -12.06
CA ARG A 12 -8.14 -22.73 -12.55
C ARG A 12 -8.06 -23.57 -13.83
N SER A 13 -8.95 -24.54 -14.03
CA SER A 13 -9.01 -25.38 -15.23
C SER A 13 -9.45 -24.57 -16.46
N LEU A 14 -10.28 -23.55 -16.27
CA LEU A 14 -10.60 -22.55 -17.30
C LEU A 14 -9.37 -21.72 -17.70
N GLU A 15 -8.45 -21.45 -16.76
CA GLU A 15 -7.18 -20.75 -16.98
C GLU A 15 -6.16 -21.62 -17.74
N GLN A 16 -6.14 -22.94 -17.51
CA GLN A 16 -5.26 -23.90 -18.22
C GLN A 16 -5.78 -24.31 -19.60
N PHE A 17 -7.09 -24.51 -19.78
CA PHE A 17 -7.67 -24.83 -21.11
C PHE A 17 -7.57 -23.65 -22.09
N ALA A 18 -7.49 -22.41 -21.60
CA ALA A 18 -7.42 -21.20 -22.41
C ALA A 18 -6.01 -20.86 -22.94
N ARG A 19 -4.95 -21.52 -22.45
CA ARG A 19 -3.56 -21.29 -22.92
C ARG A 19 -3.18 -22.09 -24.17
N LEU A 20 -4.01 -23.05 -24.61
CA LEU A 20 -3.63 -24.00 -25.66
C LEU A 20 -4.24 -23.74 -27.05
N LYS A 21 -5.00 -22.67 -27.26
CA LYS A 21 -5.52 -22.30 -28.60
C LYS A 21 -5.53 -20.79 -28.80
N ASP A 22 -4.57 -20.31 -29.56
CA ASP A 22 -4.57 -19.07 -30.35
C ASP A 22 -5.18 -17.82 -29.70
N GLY A 23 -4.37 -17.13 -28.89
CA GLY A 23 -4.18 -15.67 -29.03
C GLY A 23 -5.31 -14.69 -28.70
N ALA A 24 -6.46 -15.10 -28.15
CA ALA A 24 -7.50 -14.16 -27.71
C ALA A 24 -8.02 -14.51 -26.30
N LEU A 25 -7.43 -13.87 -25.29
CA LEU A 25 -7.85 -13.95 -23.88
C LEU A 25 -8.87 -12.83 -23.61
N LEU A 26 -10.08 -13.18 -23.12
CA LEU A 26 -10.92 -12.41 -22.17
C LEU A 26 -12.35 -13.00 -21.96
N GLY A 27 -12.89 -13.83 -22.86
CA GLY A 27 -14.32 -14.22 -22.86
C GLY A 27 -14.93 -15.09 -21.72
N PRO A 28 -14.19 -15.81 -20.85
CA PRO A 28 -14.82 -16.63 -19.80
C PRO A 28 -15.05 -15.93 -18.46
N VAL A 29 -14.15 -15.04 -18.03
CA VAL A 29 -14.31 -14.24 -16.80
C VAL A 29 -15.42 -13.20 -16.97
N ASP A 30 -15.50 -12.61 -18.16
CA ASP A 30 -16.59 -11.72 -18.55
C ASP A 30 -17.95 -12.41 -18.48
N ARG A 31 -18.07 -13.69 -18.87
CA ARG A 31 -19.33 -14.44 -18.75
C ARG A 31 -19.71 -14.80 -17.32
N VAL A 32 -18.73 -15.05 -16.47
CA VAL A 32 -18.92 -15.28 -15.03
C VAL A 32 -19.41 -14.02 -14.33
N LEU A 33 -18.84 -12.87 -14.68
CA LEU A 33 -19.21 -11.58 -14.11
C LEU A 33 -20.46 -10.99 -14.76
N ASP A 34 -20.72 -11.24 -16.05
CA ASP A 34 -22.02 -10.96 -16.70
C ASP A 34 -23.12 -11.81 -16.08
N ALA A 35 -22.89 -13.11 -15.84
CA ALA A 35 -23.85 -13.94 -15.13
C ALA A 35 -24.05 -13.45 -13.68
N ALA A 36 -22.96 -13.16 -12.95
CA ALA A 36 -23.06 -12.63 -11.59
C ALA A 36 -23.71 -11.24 -11.52
N ALA A 37 -23.55 -10.39 -12.54
CA ALA A 37 -24.22 -9.09 -12.67
C ALA A 37 -25.71 -9.22 -13.04
N VAL A 38 -26.10 -10.34 -13.65
CA VAL A 38 -27.50 -10.66 -14.00
C VAL A 38 -28.21 -11.40 -12.86
N LEU A 39 -27.49 -11.99 -11.89
CA LEU A 39 -28.05 -12.98 -10.95
C LEU A 39 -28.64 -12.45 -9.63
N PRO A 40 -28.30 -11.25 -9.11
CA PRO A 40 -29.16 -10.60 -8.13
C PRO A 40 -29.88 -9.41 -8.80
N PRO A 41 -31.13 -9.60 -9.27
CA PRO A 41 -31.93 -8.51 -9.82
C PRO A 41 -32.31 -7.56 -8.68
N GLY A 42 -31.70 -6.38 -8.70
CA GLY A 42 -32.04 -5.28 -7.80
C GLY A 42 -32.24 -4.02 -8.62
N ASN A 43 -33.23 -4.01 -9.50
CA ASN A 43 -34.01 -2.84 -9.95
C ASN A 43 -34.78 -3.17 -11.24
N GLY A 44 -36.00 -3.65 -11.10
CA GLY A 44 -36.94 -3.81 -12.20
C GLY A 44 -38.35 -4.01 -11.68
N GLY A 45 -39.03 -2.94 -11.27
CA GLY A 45 -40.38 -2.99 -10.72
C GLY A 45 -41.38 -3.75 -11.60
N SER A 46 -41.57 -5.02 -11.30
CA SER A 46 -42.81 -5.77 -11.56
C SER A 46 -42.97 -6.82 -10.48
N GLU A 47 -43.93 -6.60 -9.58
CA GLU A 47 -44.36 -7.59 -8.60
C GLU A 47 -44.88 -8.83 -9.35
N GLY A 48 -44.05 -9.87 -9.48
CA GLY A 48 -44.48 -11.11 -10.14
C GLY A 48 -43.40 -12.17 -10.31
N ASP A 49 -42.17 -11.78 -10.65
CA ASP A 49 -41.17 -12.75 -11.13
C ASP A 49 -40.01 -12.94 -10.15
N GLY A 50 -40.27 -13.59 -9.00
CA GLY A 50 -39.24 -14.31 -8.22
C GLY A 50 -37.92 -13.57 -7.89
N GLU A 51 -37.92 -12.24 -7.85
CA GLU A 51 -36.72 -11.43 -7.64
C GLU A 51 -36.24 -11.50 -6.18
N LEU A 52 -34.92 -11.54 -5.99
CA LEU A 52 -34.30 -11.47 -4.67
C LEU A 52 -34.40 -10.04 -4.14
N GLY A 53 -34.97 -9.86 -2.94
CA GLY A 53 -34.86 -8.59 -2.23
C GLY A 53 -33.40 -8.21 -1.94
N PRO A 54 -33.09 -6.94 -1.65
CA PRO A 54 -31.72 -6.47 -1.42
C PRO A 54 -31.00 -7.26 -0.30
N ASP A 55 -31.70 -7.63 0.77
CA ASP A 55 -31.13 -8.46 1.85
C ASP A 55 -30.80 -9.89 1.39
N ALA A 56 -31.65 -10.44 0.51
CA ALA A 56 -31.50 -11.77 -0.07
C ALA A 56 -30.32 -11.83 -1.06
N ALA A 57 -30.13 -10.76 -1.86
CA ALA A 57 -28.98 -10.61 -2.74
C ALA A 57 -27.65 -10.55 -1.96
N VAL A 58 -27.66 -9.92 -0.80
CA VAL A 58 -26.49 -9.82 0.08
C VAL A 58 -26.16 -11.16 0.70
N ALA A 59 -27.16 -11.88 1.22
CA ALA A 59 -26.97 -13.22 1.75
C ALA A 59 -26.37 -14.15 0.70
N ALA A 60 -26.83 -14.06 -0.55
CA ALA A 60 -26.26 -14.82 -1.66
C ALA A 60 -24.77 -14.48 -1.89
N TRP A 61 -24.43 -13.19 -1.95
CA TRP A 61 -23.05 -12.75 -2.13
C TRP A 61 -22.12 -13.20 -1.00
N LEU A 62 -22.54 -13.01 0.26
CA LEU A 62 -21.77 -13.43 1.43
C LEU A 62 -21.56 -14.94 1.46
N TRP A 63 -22.60 -15.72 1.15
CA TRP A 63 -22.51 -17.17 1.06
C TRP A 63 -21.52 -17.60 -0.03
N MET A 64 -21.63 -16.99 -1.22
CA MET A 64 -20.76 -17.29 -2.35
C MET A 64 -19.28 -17.03 -2.02
N VAL A 65 -18.96 -15.86 -1.44
CA VAL A 65 -17.58 -15.51 -1.05
C VAL A 65 -17.04 -16.49 0.00
N THR A 66 -17.86 -16.87 0.97
CA THR A 66 -17.47 -17.76 2.07
C THR A 66 -17.21 -19.19 1.59
N HIS A 67 -18.04 -19.68 0.67
CA HIS A 67 -18.03 -21.10 0.27
C HIS A 67 -17.28 -21.36 -1.03
N ALA A 68 -16.99 -20.35 -1.85
CA ALA A 68 -16.23 -20.49 -3.09
C ALA A 68 -14.91 -21.30 -2.94
N PRO A 69 -14.10 -21.12 -1.89
CA PRO A 69 -12.84 -21.86 -1.73
C PRO A 69 -13.02 -23.38 -1.59
N THR A 70 -14.13 -23.83 -1.01
CA THR A 70 -14.39 -25.23 -0.64
C THR A 70 -15.59 -25.83 -1.38
N HIS A 71 -16.25 -25.07 -2.26
CA HIS A 71 -17.46 -25.51 -2.94
C HIS A 71 -17.18 -26.71 -3.86
N PRO A 72 -17.91 -27.83 -3.73
CA PRO A 72 -17.61 -29.04 -4.49
C PRO A 72 -18.13 -29.00 -5.94
N GLY A 73 -19.07 -28.11 -6.25
CA GLY A 73 -19.71 -27.94 -7.57
C GLY A 73 -19.06 -26.88 -8.45
N THR A 74 -19.53 -26.75 -9.69
CA THR A 74 -19.12 -25.76 -10.69
C THR A 74 -19.49 -24.33 -10.28
N PHE A 75 -18.96 -23.31 -10.97
CA PHE A 75 -19.30 -21.91 -10.66
C PHE A 75 -20.80 -21.58 -10.85
N PRO A 76 -21.50 -22.03 -11.91
CA PRO A 76 -22.95 -21.88 -11.98
C PRO A 76 -23.70 -22.56 -10.84
N GLU A 77 -23.23 -23.73 -10.38
CA GLU A 77 -23.81 -24.42 -9.21
C GLU A 77 -23.57 -23.63 -7.93
N LEU A 78 -22.36 -23.09 -7.71
CA LEU A 78 -22.05 -22.17 -6.62
C LEU A 78 -22.97 -20.94 -6.64
N CYS A 79 -23.19 -20.32 -7.80
CA CYS A 79 -24.09 -19.17 -7.92
C CYS A 79 -25.56 -19.54 -7.68
N ALA A 80 -25.99 -20.71 -8.16
CA ALA A 80 -27.34 -21.20 -7.94
C ALA A 80 -27.59 -21.48 -6.45
N ASP A 81 -26.62 -22.10 -5.77
CA ASP A 81 -26.67 -22.38 -4.34
C ASP A 81 -26.64 -21.07 -3.53
N ALA A 82 -25.83 -20.09 -3.95
CA ALA A 82 -25.82 -18.75 -3.37
C ALA A 82 -27.17 -18.05 -3.49
N VAL A 83 -27.77 -18.04 -4.69
CA VAL A 83 -29.09 -17.46 -4.95
C VAL A 83 -30.16 -18.15 -4.11
N GLU A 84 -30.10 -19.47 -3.98
CA GLU A 84 -31.04 -20.25 -3.17
C GLU A 84 -30.91 -19.95 -1.67
N VAL A 85 -29.69 -19.77 -1.16
CA VAL A 85 -29.44 -19.28 0.20
C VAL A 85 -29.99 -17.87 0.37
N GLY A 86 -29.76 -17.00 -0.62
CA GLY A 86 -30.34 -15.67 -0.67
C GLY A 86 -31.86 -15.69 -0.53
N ARG A 87 -32.56 -16.50 -1.35
CA ARG A 87 -34.03 -16.61 -1.32
C ARG A 87 -34.58 -17.09 0.01
N LYS A 88 -33.81 -17.92 0.73
CA LYS A 88 -34.20 -18.45 2.04
C LYS A 88 -33.95 -17.46 3.18
N HIS A 89 -33.15 -16.43 2.96
CA HIS A 89 -32.85 -15.41 3.96
C HIS A 89 -34.06 -14.52 4.22
N ARG A 90 -34.47 -14.40 5.49
CA ARG A 90 -35.60 -13.56 5.88
C ARG A 90 -35.13 -12.14 6.20
N PRO A 91 -35.84 -11.09 5.71
CA PRO A 91 -35.54 -9.72 6.08
C PRO A 91 -35.50 -9.55 7.61
N GLY A 92 -34.39 -9.03 8.14
CA GLY A 92 -34.18 -8.81 9.57
C GLY A 92 -33.53 -9.96 10.34
N GLU A 93 -33.25 -11.11 9.73
CA GLU A 93 -32.29 -12.06 10.30
C GLU A 93 -30.89 -11.47 10.20
N ALA A 94 -30.19 -11.34 11.33
CA ALA A 94 -28.80 -10.90 11.30
C ALA A 94 -27.96 -11.91 10.51
N LEU A 95 -27.39 -11.47 9.39
CA LEU A 95 -26.31 -12.17 8.71
C LEU A 95 -25.08 -12.15 9.61
N VAL A 96 -25.03 -13.09 10.55
CA VAL A 96 -23.82 -13.36 11.32
C VAL A 96 -22.87 -14.05 10.37
N LEU A 97 -21.88 -13.32 9.87
CA LEU A 97 -20.69 -13.93 9.31
C LEU A 97 -20.12 -14.82 10.42
N ASP A 98 -20.21 -16.13 10.24
CA ASP A 98 -19.45 -17.03 11.08
C ASP A 98 -17.97 -16.82 10.74
N GLU A 99 -17.32 -15.96 11.51
CA GLU A 99 -15.89 -15.62 11.36
C GLU A 99 -14.99 -16.86 11.46
N SER A 100 -15.51 -17.98 11.98
CA SER A 100 -14.80 -19.26 12.01
C SER A 100 -14.82 -20.01 10.65
N VAL A 101 -15.75 -19.66 9.76
CA VAL A 101 -15.90 -20.24 8.40
C VAL A 101 -15.24 -19.37 7.34
N LEU A 102 -15.06 -18.06 7.59
CA LEU A 102 -14.08 -17.28 6.85
C LEU A 102 -12.72 -17.98 7.02
N PRO A 103 -12.06 -18.42 5.94
CA PRO A 103 -10.73 -18.98 6.09
C PRO A 103 -9.89 -17.93 6.82
N LYS A 104 -9.40 -18.25 8.03
CA LYS A 104 -8.35 -17.43 8.66
C LYS A 104 -7.32 -17.20 7.56
N ALA A 105 -7.12 -15.96 7.15
CA ALA A 105 -6.38 -15.55 5.95
C ALA A 105 -4.87 -15.86 6.08
N GLY A 106 -4.52 -17.12 6.28
CA GLY A 106 -3.21 -17.61 6.64
C GLY A 106 -2.63 -18.60 5.64
N GLY A 107 -3.08 -18.60 4.38
CA GLY A 107 -2.61 -19.59 3.41
C GLY A 107 -2.80 -19.30 1.93
N LEU A 108 -3.24 -18.10 1.54
CA LEU A 108 -3.30 -17.70 0.14
C LEU A 108 -2.45 -16.44 -0.03
N THR A 109 -1.53 -16.48 -1.00
CA THR A 109 -0.57 -15.41 -1.30
C THR A 109 -1.30 -14.10 -1.60
N GLN A 110 -0.76 -12.93 -1.24
CA GLN A 110 -1.39 -11.64 -1.56
C GLN A 110 -1.68 -11.49 -3.06
N GLN A 111 -0.88 -12.10 -3.94
CA GLN A 111 -1.14 -12.12 -5.40
C GLN A 111 -2.26 -13.09 -5.81
N ALA A 112 -2.42 -14.23 -5.14
CA ALA A 112 -3.53 -15.14 -5.34
C ALA A 112 -4.82 -14.56 -4.73
N TRP A 113 -4.73 -13.93 -3.57
CA TRP A 113 -5.81 -13.15 -2.97
C TRP A 113 -6.20 -11.97 -3.87
N MET A 114 -5.27 -11.12 -4.30
CA MET A 114 -5.53 -10.03 -5.24
C MET A 114 -5.99 -10.50 -6.62
N ARG A 115 -5.82 -11.78 -6.98
CA ARG A 115 -6.46 -12.36 -8.17
C ARG A 115 -7.89 -12.81 -7.84
N HIS A 116 -8.12 -13.43 -6.70
CA HIS A 116 -9.37 -14.15 -6.37
C HIS A 116 -10.28 -13.43 -5.37
N SER A 117 -9.86 -12.28 -4.86
CA SER A 117 -10.65 -11.38 -4.04
C SER A 117 -11.72 -10.72 -4.91
N PRO A 118 -12.78 -10.18 -4.30
CA PRO A 118 -13.76 -9.41 -5.04
C PRO A 118 -13.12 -8.27 -5.85
N GLY A 119 -12.14 -7.56 -5.31
CA GLY A 119 -11.40 -6.51 -6.04
C GLY A 119 -10.59 -7.06 -7.21
N GLY A 120 -9.90 -8.18 -7.01
CA GLY A 120 -9.17 -8.92 -8.03
C GLY A 120 -10.01 -9.47 -9.16
N MET A 121 -11.20 -9.98 -8.83
CA MET A 121 -12.18 -10.46 -9.78
C MET A 121 -12.77 -9.30 -10.59
N LEU A 122 -13.16 -8.21 -9.92
CA LEU A 122 -13.65 -7.00 -10.58
C LEU A 122 -12.59 -6.40 -11.51
N GLY A 123 -11.32 -6.43 -11.12
CA GLY A 123 -10.22 -5.92 -11.94
C GLY A 123 -10.00 -6.68 -13.25
N ARG A 124 -10.43 -7.94 -13.31
CA ARG A 124 -10.32 -8.80 -14.51
C ARG A 124 -11.58 -8.78 -15.36
N ALA A 125 -12.70 -8.24 -14.86
CA ALA A 125 -13.89 -8.00 -15.67
C ALA A 125 -13.62 -6.89 -16.68
N ARG A 126 -14.41 -6.90 -17.76
CA ARG A 126 -14.60 -5.68 -18.52
C ARG A 126 -15.03 -4.51 -17.60
N PRO A 127 -14.43 -3.33 -17.77
CA PRO A 127 -14.72 -2.11 -17.02
C PRO A 127 -16.21 -1.82 -16.79
N ASP A 128 -17.02 -1.99 -17.84
CA ASP A 128 -18.45 -1.70 -17.81
C ASP A 128 -19.25 -2.74 -17.01
N ILE A 129 -18.78 -3.98 -16.93
CA ILE A 129 -19.40 -5.05 -16.12
C ILE A 129 -19.04 -4.82 -14.66
N ALA A 130 -17.75 -4.63 -14.35
CA ALA A 130 -17.29 -4.40 -12.99
C ALA A 130 -17.95 -3.17 -12.35
N ALA A 131 -18.08 -2.07 -13.11
CA ALA A 131 -18.76 -0.88 -12.63
C ALA A 131 -20.25 -1.09 -12.36
N ARG A 132 -20.94 -1.88 -13.19
CA ARG A 132 -22.32 -2.29 -12.94
C ARG A 132 -22.42 -3.14 -11.68
N VAL A 133 -21.54 -4.13 -11.51
CA VAL A 133 -21.50 -4.96 -10.28
C VAL A 133 -21.31 -4.08 -9.04
N ILE A 134 -20.35 -3.16 -9.05
CA ILE A 134 -20.17 -2.21 -7.93
C ILE A 134 -21.44 -1.40 -7.71
N ALA A 135 -22.13 -0.98 -8.77
CA ALA A 135 -23.37 -0.20 -8.64
C ALA A 135 -24.55 -0.95 -8.04
N PHE A 136 -24.52 -2.28 -8.09
CA PHE A 136 -25.53 -3.13 -7.46
C PHE A 136 -25.18 -3.57 -6.05
N LEU A 137 -23.93 -3.40 -5.62
CA LEU A 137 -23.53 -3.79 -4.27
C LEU A 137 -23.97 -2.74 -3.25
N PRO A 138 -24.46 -3.15 -2.07
CA PRO A 138 -24.73 -2.20 -1.00
C PRO A 138 -23.44 -1.62 -0.45
N MET A 139 -23.52 -0.42 0.12
CA MET A 139 -22.36 0.35 0.56
C MET A 139 -21.41 -0.41 1.48
N TYR A 140 -21.91 -1.21 2.42
CA TYR A 140 -21.04 -1.98 3.32
C TYR A 140 -20.30 -3.11 2.59
N ALA A 141 -20.89 -3.70 1.55
CA ALA A 141 -20.20 -4.70 0.73
C ALA A 141 -19.12 -4.02 -0.12
N ILE A 142 -19.42 -2.87 -0.70
CA ILE A 142 -18.41 -2.03 -1.37
C ILE A 142 -17.27 -1.71 -0.39
N HIS A 143 -17.57 -1.27 0.84
CA HIS A 143 -16.56 -1.02 1.87
C HIS A 143 -15.75 -2.27 2.24
N GLY A 144 -16.37 -3.44 2.38
CA GLY A 144 -15.68 -4.69 2.67
C GLY A 144 -14.75 -5.16 1.55
N ILE A 145 -15.16 -5.00 0.29
CA ILE A 145 -14.30 -5.28 -0.89
C ILE A 145 -13.08 -4.35 -0.86
N ILE A 146 -13.35 -3.08 -0.64
CA ILE A 146 -12.38 -1.99 -0.62
C ILE A 146 -11.36 -2.12 0.52
N GLU A 147 -11.79 -2.56 1.70
CA GLU A 147 -10.91 -2.71 2.86
C GLU A 147 -9.92 -3.85 2.67
N GLN A 148 -10.26 -4.80 1.80
CA GLN A 148 -9.41 -5.95 1.50
C GLN A 148 -8.48 -5.69 0.32
N ASP A 149 -8.95 -5.06 -0.76
CA ASP A 149 -8.11 -4.76 -1.93
C ASP A 149 -8.47 -3.44 -2.65
N PRO A 150 -7.48 -2.69 -3.17
CA PRO A 150 -7.73 -1.52 -4.01
C PRO A 150 -8.34 -1.93 -5.35
N LEU A 151 -9.31 -1.13 -5.82
CA LEU A 151 -10.03 -1.33 -7.08
C LEU A 151 -9.26 -0.71 -8.24
N PRO A 152 -8.94 -1.44 -9.33
CA PRO A 152 -8.20 -0.86 -10.44
C PRO A 152 -8.95 0.31 -11.12
N ALA A 153 -8.21 1.28 -11.67
CA ALA A 153 -8.78 2.49 -12.31
C ALA A 153 -9.89 2.19 -13.29
N GLN A 154 -9.69 1.14 -14.09
CA GLN A 154 -10.63 0.71 -15.12
C GLN A 154 -12.00 0.32 -14.57
N VAL A 155 -12.09 -0.04 -13.29
CA VAL A 155 -13.35 -0.32 -12.58
C VAL A 155 -13.87 0.93 -11.89
N VAL A 156 -12.98 1.69 -11.24
CA VAL A 156 -13.33 2.88 -10.48
C VAL A 156 -13.88 3.99 -11.37
N LEU A 157 -13.23 4.29 -12.50
CA LEU A 157 -13.62 5.41 -13.35
C LEU A 157 -15.03 5.24 -13.93
N PRO A 158 -15.43 4.09 -14.49
CA PRO A 158 -16.82 3.91 -14.92
C PRO A 158 -17.78 3.85 -13.72
N ALA A 159 -17.40 3.23 -12.59
CA ALA A 159 -18.24 3.22 -11.39
C ALA A 159 -18.55 4.64 -10.89
N ILE A 160 -17.57 5.54 -10.86
CA ILE A 160 -17.74 6.95 -10.51
C ILE A 160 -18.72 7.65 -11.48
N ARG A 161 -18.67 7.31 -12.78
CA ARG A 161 -19.61 7.88 -13.77
C ARG A 161 -21.04 7.42 -13.53
N HIS A 162 -21.23 6.19 -13.07
CA HIS A 162 -22.54 5.63 -12.77
C HIS A 162 -23.09 6.05 -11.40
N MET A 163 -22.21 6.31 -10.42
CA MET A 163 -22.55 6.66 -9.04
C MET A 163 -21.73 7.87 -8.54
N PRO A 164 -22.01 9.08 -9.06
CA PRO A 164 -21.24 10.27 -8.71
C PRO A 164 -21.29 10.64 -7.21
N GLU A 165 -22.34 10.23 -6.51
CA GLU A 165 -22.49 10.37 -5.05
C GLU A 165 -21.49 9.52 -4.26
N LEU A 166 -21.01 8.41 -4.83
CA LEU A 166 -19.99 7.54 -4.24
C LEU A 166 -18.57 7.90 -4.69
N ALA A 167 -18.40 8.95 -5.49
CA ALA A 167 -17.15 9.25 -6.14
C ALA A 167 -15.96 9.44 -5.18
N SER A 168 -16.21 9.98 -3.99
CA SER A 168 -15.18 10.10 -2.94
C SER A 168 -14.76 8.73 -2.43
N THR A 169 -15.71 7.88 -2.05
CA THR A 169 -15.44 6.53 -1.56
C THR A 169 -14.73 5.69 -2.62
N LEU A 170 -15.21 5.69 -3.86
CA LEU A 170 -14.62 4.92 -4.94
C LEU A 170 -13.19 5.39 -5.28
N ALA A 171 -12.97 6.71 -5.34
CA ALA A 171 -11.64 7.26 -5.58
C ALA A 171 -10.65 6.97 -4.45
N ALA A 172 -11.11 7.02 -3.19
CA ALA A 172 -10.31 6.70 -2.01
C ALA A 172 -9.79 5.25 -2.00
N CYS A 173 -10.36 4.40 -2.84
CA CYS A 173 -10.15 2.96 -2.83
C CYS A 173 -9.65 2.45 -4.18
N ALA A 174 -9.30 3.36 -5.09
CA ALA A 174 -8.69 3.00 -6.34
C ALA A 174 -7.28 2.44 -6.12
N ASP A 175 -6.84 1.62 -7.07
CA ASP A 175 -5.44 1.33 -7.29
C ASP A 175 -4.68 2.65 -7.43
N ARG A 176 -3.47 2.64 -6.92
CA ARG A 176 -2.73 3.86 -6.61
C ARG A 176 -1.56 4.10 -7.55
N SER A 177 -1.52 3.35 -8.64
CA SER A 177 -0.62 3.62 -9.75
C SER A 177 -0.73 5.08 -10.20
N PRO A 178 0.40 5.75 -10.53
CA PRO A 178 0.42 7.12 -11.03
C PRO A 178 -0.58 7.37 -12.17
N GLU A 179 -0.74 6.39 -13.06
CA GLU A 179 -1.69 6.41 -14.16
C GLU A 179 -3.14 6.48 -13.67
N THR A 180 -3.50 5.70 -12.65
CA THR A 180 -4.83 5.73 -12.03
C THR A 180 -5.11 7.07 -11.38
N ALA A 181 -4.14 7.59 -10.63
CA ALA A 181 -4.24 8.89 -9.99
C ALA A 181 -4.45 10.00 -11.03
N GLU A 182 -3.68 10.00 -12.14
CA GLU A 182 -3.84 10.95 -13.23
C GLU A 182 -5.25 10.87 -13.85
N GLN A 183 -5.74 9.67 -14.14
CA GLN A 183 -7.07 9.46 -14.72
C GLN A 183 -8.20 9.92 -13.78
N LEU A 184 -8.09 9.68 -12.47
CA LEU A 184 -9.06 10.13 -11.47
C LEU A 184 -9.04 11.65 -11.33
N LEU A 185 -7.86 12.25 -11.27
CA LEU A 185 -7.69 13.71 -11.17
C LEU A 185 -8.21 14.40 -12.45
N ALA A 186 -8.12 13.74 -13.62
CA ALA A 186 -8.68 14.22 -14.87
C ALA A 186 -10.21 14.34 -14.87
N LEU A 187 -10.93 13.65 -13.96
CA LEU A 187 -12.39 13.80 -13.80
C LEU A 187 -12.79 15.18 -13.26
N ARG A 188 -11.87 15.90 -12.61
CA ARG A 188 -12.10 17.25 -12.04
C ARG A 188 -13.27 17.32 -11.04
N MET A 189 -13.65 16.19 -10.45
CA MET A 189 -14.74 16.09 -9.49
C MET A 189 -14.22 16.36 -8.07
N PRO A 190 -14.83 17.29 -7.31
CA PRO A 190 -14.31 17.61 -5.99
C PRO A 190 -14.29 16.47 -4.98
N SER A 191 -15.30 15.60 -5.05
CA SER A 191 -15.40 14.38 -4.26
C SER A 191 -14.29 13.38 -4.60
N VAL A 192 -13.95 13.19 -5.88
CA VAL A 192 -12.84 12.31 -6.30
C VAL A 192 -11.51 12.79 -5.72
N ASN A 193 -11.24 14.08 -5.82
CA ASN A 193 -10.01 14.68 -5.28
C ASN A 193 -9.94 14.57 -3.75
N GLY A 194 -11.08 14.74 -3.08
CA GLY A 194 -11.23 14.52 -1.64
C GLY A 194 -10.95 13.07 -1.23
N GLY A 195 -11.56 12.12 -1.92
CA GLY A 195 -11.35 10.69 -1.71
C GLY A 195 -9.89 10.26 -1.87
N MET A 196 -9.24 10.72 -2.94
CA MET A 196 -7.81 10.49 -3.19
C MET A 196 -6.92 11.02 -2.07
N LEU A 197 -7.31 12.10 -1.39
CA LEU A 197 -6.59 12.66 -0.24
C LEU A 197 -6.93 11.96 1.08
N GLU A 198 -8.13 11.40 1.21
CA GLU A 198 -8.65 10.87 2.48
C GLU A 198 -7.96 9.58 2.93
N ARG A 199 -7.73 8.64 1.99
CA ARG A 199 -7.27 7.29 2.32
C ARG A 199 -5.83 6.98 1.93
N SER A 200 -5.03 7.97 1.50
CA SER A 200 -3.74 7.67 0.86
C SER A 200 -2.52 7.84 1.78
N PRO A 201 -2.00 6.75 2.36
CA PRO A 201 -0.74 6.73 3.10
C PRO A 201 0.51 6.59 2.24
N ASP A 202 0.44 6.21 0.95
CA ASP A 202 1.64 6.07 0.13
C ASP A 202 2.06 7.41 -0.48
N ILE A 203 3.37 7.59 -0.57
CA ILE A 203 3.96 8.85 -0.99
C ILE A 203 3.68 9.13 -2.47
N GLU A 204 3.52 8.09 -3.30
CA GLU A 204 3.43 8.20 -4.75
C GLU A 204 2.09 8.84 -5.14
N THR A 205 1.01 8.43 -4.47
CA THR A 205 -0.30 9.05 -4.62
C THR A 205 -0.33 10.48 -4.09
N ALA A 206 0.30 10.74 -2.93
CA ALA A 206 0.39 12.10 -2.41
C ALA A 206 1.23 13.01 -3.32
N TYR A 207 2.26 12.46 -3.95
CA TYR A 207 3.04 13.12 -4.98
C TYR A 207 2.22 13.34 -6.26
N ALA A 208 1.42 12.37 -6.70
CA ALA A 208 0.50 12.54 -7.83
C ALA A 208 -0.57 13.61 -7.56
N VAL A 209 -1.13 13.67 -6.34
CA VAL A 209 -2.03 14.74 -5.92
C VAL A 209 -1.30 16.08 -5.81
N HIS A 210 -0.06 16.09 -5.33
CA HIS A 210 0.81 17.27 -5.37
C HIS A 210 1.02 17.74 -6.83
N LEU A 211 1.36 16.85 -7.75
CA LEU A 211 1.53 17.14 -9.18
C LEU A 211 0.25 17.69 -9.80
N ALA A 212 -0.90 17.08 -9.53
CA ALA A 212 -2.19 17.55 -10.02
C ALA A 212 -2.66 18.86 -9.38
N THR A 213 -2.02 19.27 -8.27
CA THR A 213 -2.26 20.56 -7.62
C THR A 213 -1.16 21.60 -7.89
N ARG A 214 -0.16 21.32 -8.76
CA ARG A 214 0.88 22.27 -9.17
C ARG A 214 0.36 23.42 -10.03
N ARG A 215 1.17 24.49 -10.15
CA ARG A 215 0.81 25.75 -10.83
C ARG A 215 0.60 25.60 -12.32
N ASP A 216 1.43 24.73 -12.88
CA ASP A 216 1.47 24.32 -14.28
C ASP A 216 0.54 23.15 -14.58
N ALA A 217 -0.08 22.55 -13.55
CA ALA A 217 -1.10 21.54 -13.74
C ALA A 217 -2.30 22.19 -14.45
N PRO A 218 -2.79 21.58 -15.54
CA PRO A 218 -3.66 22.27 -16.47
C PRO A 218 -4.99 22.73 -15.86
N HIS A 219 -5.49 22.17 -14.75
CA HIS A 219 -6.79 22.56 -14.19
C HIS A 219 -6.92 22.48 -12.66
N ARG A 220 -7.56 23.51 -12.08
CA ARG A 220 -7.83 23.67 -10.64
C ARG A 220 -8.80 22.59 -10.13
N VAL A 221 -8.26 21.62 -9.41
CA VAL A 221 -9.01 20.72 -8.52
C VAL A 221 -9.71 21.55 -7.44
N LYS A 222 -11.03 21.38 -7.24
CA LYS A 222 -11.76 21.89 -6.05
C LYS A 222 -11.95 20.70 -5.10
N LEU A 223 -11.99 20.91 -3.78
CA LEU A 223 -12.34 19.88 -2.78
C LEU A 223 -13.80 20.04 -2.32
N SER A 224 -14.48 18.95 -1.93
CA SER A 224 -15.87 19.00 -1.47
C SER A 224 -15.99 19.52 -0.03
N ALA A 225 -17.20 19.92 0.38
CA ALA A 225 -17.46 20.38 1.75
C ALA A 225 -17.33 19.25 2.79
N PHE A 226 -17.64 18.01 2.39
CA PHE A 226 -17.56 16.82 3.23
C PHE A 226 -16.11 16.45 3.55
N ASP A 227 -15.22 16.53 2.55
CA ASP A 227 -13.77 16.29 2.71
C ASP A 227 -13.16 17.29 3.72
N ARG A 228 -13.65 18.54 3.72
CA ARG A 228 -13.22 19.55 4.70
C ARG A 228 -13.58 19.19 6.14
N GLN A 229 -14.64 18.39 6.38
CA GLN A 229 -15.08 17.99 7.71
C GLN A 229 -14.43 16.69 8.20
N ARG A 230 -14.22 15.71 7.30
CA ARG A 230 -13.83 14.33 7.66
C ARG A 230 -12.34 14.16 8.01
N HIS A 231 -11.45 14.88 7.34
CA HIS A 231 -10.02 14.94 7.70
C HIS A 231 -9.74 15.52 9.11
N ARG A 232 -10.76 15.88 9.92
CA ARG A 232 -10.57 16.29 11.34
C ARG A 232 -10.11 15.12 12.21
N HIS A 233 -10.25 13.88 11.73
CA HIS A 233 -10.03 12.64 12.49
C HIS A 233 -8.89 11.77 11.92
N VAL A 234 -7.88 12.36 11.26
CA VAL A 234 -6.68 11.59 10.86
C VAL A 234 -5.81 11.39 12.11
N GLU A 235 -6.27 10.54 13.02
CA GLU A 235 -5.51 10.00 14.13
C GLU A 235 -4.81 8.73 13.64
N GLY A 236 -3.48 8.81 13.45
CA GLY A 236 -2.65 7.65 13.14
C GLY A 236 -1.73 7.87 11.95
N GLY A 237 -0.44 8.09 12.21
CA GLY A 237 0.75 7.77 11.38
C GLY A 237 0.89 8.32 9.95
N HIS A 238 -0.20 8.63 9.27
CA HIS A 238 -0.29 8.96 7.85
C HIS A 238 -0.28 10.47 7.59
N VAL A 239 0.20 11.25 8.56
CA VAL A 239 0.28 12.72 8.50
C VAL A 239 1.37 13.19 7.49
N LYS A 240 2.32 12.29 7.17
CA LYS A 240 3.55 12.58 6.40
C LYS A 240 3.32 13.05 4.94
N PRO A 241 2.41 12.48 4.13
CA PRO A 241 2.26 12.87 2.73
C PRO A 241 1.50 14.19 2.52
N VAL A 242 0.69 14.61 3.50
CA VAL A 242 -0.11 15.84 3.40
C VAL A 242 0.77 17.09 3.47
N ALA A 243 1.95 17.01 4.10
CA ALA A 243 2.87 18.15 4.21
C ALA A 243 3.31 18.73 2.85
N LEU A 244 3.35 17.91 1.78
CA LEU A 244 3.71 18.37 0.43
C LEU A 244 2.67 19.29 -0.21
N ALA A 245 1.43 19.31 0.28
CA ALA A 245 0.38 20.17 -0.28
C ALA A 245 0.61 21.67 0.00
N VAL A 246 1.56 22.05 0.87
CA VAL A 246 1.99 23.46 1.00
C VAL A 246 2.63 24.02 -0.27
N TYR A 247 3.07 23.15 -1.20
CA TYR A 247 3.61 23.53 -2.51
C TYR A 247 2.53 23.55 -3.61
N GLY A 248 1.32 23.08 -3.31
CA GLY A 248 0.20 23.07 -4.24
C GLY A 248 -0.52 24.42 -4.33
N HIS A 249 -1.61 24.44 -5.10
CA HIS A 249 -2.44 25.63 -5.32
C HIS A 249 -3.85 25.55 -4.72
N HIS A 250 -4.12 24.58 -3.84
CA HIS A 250 -5.42 24.40 -3.24
C HIS A 250 -5.55 25.18 -1.91
N PRO A 251 -6.16 26.38 -1.88
CA PRO A 251 -6.14 27.24 -0.71
C PRO A 251 -6.79 26.58 0.51
N ASP A 252 -7.86 25.80 0.36
CA ASP A 252 -8.51 25.16 1.51
C ASP A 252 -7.65 24.04 2.11
N LEU A 253 -6.82 23.37 1.29
CA LEU A 253 -5.92 22.31 1.77
C LEU A 253 -4.72 22.94 2.47
N ILE A 254 -4.15 24.00 1.88
CA ILE A 254 -3.09 24.80 2.49
C ILE A 254 -3.55 25.36 3.84
N ARG A 255 -4.74 26.00 3.90
CA ARG A 255 -5.29 26.53 5.16
C ARG A 255 -5.46 25.45 6.22
N ARG A 256 -5.95 24.27 5.82
CA ARG A 256 -6.09 23.13 6.71
C ARG A 256 -4.75 22.70 7.28
N LEU A 257 -3.75 22.55 6.42
CA LEU A 257 -2.39 22.19 6.80
C LEU A 257 -1.79 23.20 7.78
N LEU A 258 -1.91 24.49 7.48
CA LEU A 258 -1.47 25.57 8.37
C LEU A 258 -2.17 25.56 9.74
N ARG A 259 -3.39 25.02 9.84
CA ARG A 259 -4.15 24.94 11.09
C ARG A 259 -3.84 23.67 11.87
N ASP A 260 -3.92 22.53 11.20
CA ASP A 260 -4.00 21.20 11.83
C ASP A 260 -2.63 20.51 11.93
N ASN A 261 -1.58 21.02 11.23
CA ASN A 261 -0.29 20.32 11.09
C ASN A 261 0.92 21.25 11.35
N GLN A 262 0.77 22.23 12.23
CA GLN A 262 1.78 23.25 12.48
C GLN A 262 3.11 22.67 12.94
N GLU A 263 3.09 21.71 13.86
CA GLU A 263 4.29 21.05 14.39
C GLU A 263 5.02 20.30 13.28
N LEU A 264 4.31 19.48 12.50
CA LEU A 264 4.87 18.74 11.38
C LEU A 264 5.47 19.66 10.30
N LEU A 265 4.77 20.73 9.94
CA LEU A 265 5.22 21.68 8.94
C LEU A 265 6.43 22.50 9.41
N GLY A 266 6.46 22.82 10.70
CA GLY A 266 7.30 23.85 11.35
C GLY A 266 7.51 25.11 10.51
N THR A 267 8.52 25.91 10.85
CA THR A 267 8.64 27.27 10.27
C THR A 267 8.74 27.28 8.75
N SER A 268 9.57 26.42 8.15
CA SER A 268 9.76 26.39 6.70
C SER A 268 8.48 25.98 5.96
N GLY A 269 7.81 24.91 6.39
CA GLY A 269 6.57 24.44 5.78
C GLY A 269 5.43 25.45 5.94
N MET A 270 5.34 26.11 7.11
CA MET A 270 4.37 27.17 7.36
C MET A 270 4.60 28.38 6.44
N LEU A 271 5.83 28.85 6.31
CA LEU A 271 6.16 29.97 5.41
C LEU A 271 5.89 29.64 3.95
N ARG A 272 6.22 28.42 3.52
CA ARG A 272 5.89 27.93 2.18
C ARG A 272 4.38 27.90 1.95
N GLY A 273 3.60 27.37 2.90
CA GLY A 273 2.15 27.36 2.82
C GLY A 273 1.55 28.76 2.71
N LEU A 274 2.05 29.72 3.50
CA LEU A 274 1.65 31.13 3.40
C LEU A 274 2.01 31.74 2.04
N LEU A 275 3.20 31.47 1.51
CA LEU A 275 3.61 31.93 0.18
C LEU A 275 2.69 31.37 -0.90
N SER A 276 2.40 30.06 -0.86
CA SER A 276 1.49 29.41 -1.81
C SER A 276 0.07 29.97 -1.70
N LEU A 277 -0.43 30.23 -0.49
CA LEU A 277 -1.74 30.85 -0.28
C LEU A 277 -1.80 32.27 -0.88
N TRP A 278 -0.76 33.08 -0.70
CA TRP A 278 -0.62 34.39 -1.35
C TRP A 278 -0.62 34.23 -2.87
N GLN A 279 0.18 33.31 -3.42
CA GLN A 279 0.24 33.09 -4.87
C GLN A 279 -1.11 32.70 -5.47
N CYS A 280 -1.93 31.95 -4.74
CA CYS A 280 -3.22 31.46 -5.22
C CYS A 280 -4.35 32.48 -5.14
N ARG A 281 -4.40 33.27 -4.06
CA ARG A 281 -5.55 34.11 -3.70
C ARG A 281 -5.19 35.55 -3.39
N GLY A 282 -3.93 35.92 -3.62
CA GLY A 282 -3.40 37.25 -3.34
C GLY A 282 -3.24 37.52 -1.84
N ARG A 283 -2.85 38.76 -1.53
CA ARG A 283 -2.60 39.26 -0.17
C ARG A 283 -3.79 39.05 0.78
N VAL A 284 -5.02 39.17 0.28
CA VAL A 284 -6.25 39.09 1.10
C VAL A 284 -6.40 37.74 1.79
N ALA A 285 -5.90 36.65 1.18
CA ALA A 285 -6.00 35.33 1.80
C ALA A 285 -5.16 35.16 3.07
N LEU A 286 -4.11 35.96 3.23
CA LEU A 286 -3.33 35.99 4.48
C LEU A 286 -3.97 36.84 5.57
N LEU A 287 -4.97 37.66 5.22
CA LEU A 287 -5.75 38.46 6.17
C LEU A 287 -7.01 37.71 6.65
N ASP A 288 -7.25 36.50 6.15
CA ASP A 288 -8.35 35.64 6.57
C ASP A 288 -8.20 35.30 8.07
N PRO A 289 -9.15 35.67 8.94
CA PRO A 289 -9.06 35.39 10.38
C PRO A 289 -8.89 33.91 10.70
N ARG A 290 -9.39 33.02 9.83
CA ARG A 290 -9.25 31.57 9.98
C ARG A 290 -7.83 31.08 9.74
N VAL A 291 -7.03 31.86 9.00
CA VAL A 291 -5.60 31.61 8.80
C VAL A 291 -4.84 32.26 9.93
N VAL A 292 -4.99 33.58 10.13
CA VAL A 292 -4.20 34.31 11.15
C VAL A 292 -4.40 33.73 12.55
N GLY A 293 -5.64 33.38 12.91
CA GLY A 293 -5.97 32.84 14.23
C GLY A 293 -5.46 31.42 14.49
N CYS A 294 -4.92 30.73 13.48
CA CYS A 294 -4.31 29.41 13.64
C CYS A 294 -2.80 29.39 13.42
N LEU A 295 -2.13 30.54 13.24
CA LEU A 295 -0.68 30.56 13.09
C LEU A 295 0.01 30.65 14.45
N PRO A 296 1.19 30.02 14.61
CA PRO A 296 2.10 30.36 15.69
C PRO A 296 2.41 31.86 15.66
N GLU A 297 2.65 32.47 16.82
CA GLU A 297 2.84 33.92 16.93
C GLU A 297 3.94 34.44 15.99
N SER A 298 5.06 33.71 15.88
CA SER A 298 6.16 34.04 14.97
C SER A 298 5.72 34.12 13.49
N CYS A 299 4.86 33.20 13.04
CA CYS A 299 4.28 33.25 11.70
C CYS A 299 3.22 34.34 11.55
N ALA A 300 2.41 34.59 12.59
CA ALA A 300 1.41 35.66 12.59
C ALA A 300 2.07 37.04 12.48
N GLU A 301 3.19 37.27 13.18
CA GLU A 301 4.03 38.46 13.07
C GLU A 301 4.55 38.67 11.65
N ILE A 302 5.08 37.60 11.04
CA ILE A 302 5.54 37.64 9.65
C ILE A 302 4.37 38.03 8.74
N VAL A 303 3.19 37.40 8.88
CA VAL A 303 1.99 37.74 8.10
C VAL A 303 1.59 39.20 8.26
N ARG A 304 1.54 39.72 9.49
CA ARG A 304 1.24 41.14 9.77
C ARG A 304 2.25 42.07 9.09
N SER A 305 3.53 41.73 9.17
CA SER A 305 4.63 42.47 8.57
C SER A 305 4.60 42.46 7.03
N VAL A 306 4.49 41.28 6.41
CA VAL A 306 4.47 41.16 4.95
C VAL A 306 3.20 41.73 4.35
N THR A 307 2.04 41.56 5.00
CA THR A 307 0.80 42.15 4.47
C THR A 307 0.86 43.66 4.52
N ARG A 308 1.38 44.33 5.56
CA ARG A 308 1.45 45.81 5.60
C ARG A 308 2.42 46.43 4.58
N SER A 309 3.43 45.67 4.12
CA SER A 309 4.44 46.18 3.19
C SER A 309 3.97 46.16 1.73
N PRO A 310 4.23 47.22 0.93
CA PRO A 310 4.00 47.18 -0.52
C PRO A 310 4.88 46.13 -1.22
N ASN A 311 6.03 45.77 -0.64
CA ASN A 311 6.92 44.72 -1.14
C ASN A 311 6.73 43.36 -0.43
N GLY A 312 5.60 43.19 0.25
CA GLY A 312 5.29 42.03 1.08
C GLY A 312 5.52 40.68 0.42
N TYR A 313 5.06 40.53 -0.82
CA TYR A 313 5.23 39.30 -1.58
C TYR A 313 6.70 38.94 -1.83
N ARG A 314 7.52 39.94 -2.21
CA ARG A 314 8.96 39.75 -2.42
C ARG A 314 9.67 39.38 -1.11
N ARG A 315 9.28 40.03 -0.01
CA ARG A 315 9.82 39.75 1.33
C ARG A 315 9.45 38.33 1.80
N LEU A 316 8.20 37.92 1.65
CA LEU A 316 7.78 36.55 1.99
C LEU A 316 8.53 35.51 1.16
N ARG A 317 8.72 35.74 -0.15
CA ARG A 317 9.51 34.86 -1.01
C ARG A 317 10.97 34.76 -0.55
N ALA A 318 11.57 35.86 -0.11
CA ALA A 318 12.94 35.86 0.41
C ALA A 318 13.05 35.05 1.71
N LEU A 319 12.10 35.23 2.65
CA LEU A 319 12.04 34.44 3.88
C LEU A 319 11.89 32.94 3.60
N VAL A 320 11.03 32.57 2.65
CA VAL A 320 10.89 31.15 2.26
C VAL A 320 12.19 30.62 1.69
N ALA A 321 12.87 31.37 0.83
CA ALA A 321 14.15 30.95 0.25
C ALA A 321 15.26 30.80 1.29
N GLU A 322 15.26 31.65 2.32
CA GLU A 322 16.20 31.57 3.46
C GLU A 322 15.96 30.29 4.28
N HIS A 323 14.70 30.05 4.68
CA HIS A 323 14.33 28.88 5.49
C HIS A 323 14.36 27.55 4.73
N GLU A 324 14.20 27.57 3.41
CA GLU A 324 14.37 26.40 2.53
C GLU A 324 15.79 26.27 1.99
N SER A 325 16.73 27.12 2.41
CA SER A 325 18.13 26.89 2.05
C SER A 325 18.56 25.51 2.58
N PRO A 326 19.35 24.73 1.81
CA PRO A 326 19.79 23.40 2.26
C PRO A 326 20.39 23.41 3.67
N ALA A 327 21.20 24.41 4.00
CA ALA A 327 21.79 24.55 5.33
C ALA A 327 20.74 24.76 6.45
N ALA A 328 19.72 25.59 6.21
CA ALA A 328 18.65 25.82 7.18
C ALA A 328 17.79 24.57 7.39
N LEU A 329 17.51 23.82 6.31
CA LEU A 329 16.78 22.56 6.40
C LEU A 329 17.56 21.49 7.16
N VAL A 330 18.86 21.36 6.91
CA VAL A 330 19.75 20.45 7.67
C VAL A 330 19.75 20.82 9.16
N ALA A 331 19.88 22.10 9.49
CA ALA A 331 19.83 22.56 10.88
C ALA A 331 18.46 22.26 11.54
N ALA A 332 17.37 22.43 10.79
CA ALA A 332 16.03 22.09 11.26
C ALA A 332 15.87 20.58 11.52
N VAL A 333 16.37 19.73 10.63
CA VAL A 333 16.34 18.27 10.81
C VAL A 333 17.18 17.81 12.01
N ARG A 334 18.30 18.49 12.29
CA ARG A 334 19.08 18.22 13.52
C ARG A 334 18.31 18.58 14.78
N ALA A 335 17.64 19.72 14.77
CA ALA A 335 16.87 20.20 15.92
C ALA A 335 15.62 19.35 16.17
N ASP A 336 14.98 18.86 15.10
CA ASP A 336 13.81 18.02 15.15
C ASP A 336 13.83 16.98 14.01
N PRO A 337 14.19 15.72 14.33
CA PRO A 337 14.21 14.61 13.39
C PRO A 337 12.91 14.37 12.64
N GLN A 338 11.75 14.71 13.20
CA GLN A 338 10.46 14.48 12.56
C GLN A 338 10.27 15.35 11.30
N LEU A 339 11.10 16.39 11.15
CA LEU A 339 11.08 17.29 10.00
C LEU A 339 11.77 16.70 8.76
N ALA A 340 12.35 15.50 8.87
CA ALA A 340 12.93 14.71 7.78
C ALA A 340 11.92 14.23 6.72
N TYR A 341 10.63 14.49 6.88
CA TYR A 341 9.60 14.17 5.88
C TYR A 341 9.19 15.34 5.00
N ARG A 342 9.84 16.50 5.18
CA ARG A 342 9.50 17.68 4.42
C ARG A 342 9.90 17.54 2.96
N HIS A 343 9.30 18.39 2.14
CA HIS A 343 9.79 18.60 0.79
C HIS A 343 11.26 19.04 0.82
N PHE A 344 12.05 18.41 -0.05
CA PHE A 344 13.47 18.68 -0.18
C PHE A 344 13.74 19.42 -1.47
N PRO A 345 14.17 20.70 -1.41
CA PRO A 345 14.51 21.44 -2.60
C PRO A 345 15.73 20.82 -3.29
N PRO A 346 15.96 21.13 -4.57
CA PRO A 346 17.16 20.71 -5.28
C PRO A 346 18.43 21.07 -4.50
N GLY A 347 19.37 20.13 -4.41
CA GLY A 347 20.63 20.31 -3.67
C GLY A 347 20.55 20.02 -2.16
N PHE A 348 19.35 19.83 -1.59
CA PHE A 348 19.20 19.45 -0.18
C PHE A 348 20.02 18.20 0.16
N TRP A 349 19.83 17.11 -0.59
CA TRP A 349 20.49 15.83 -0.30
C TRP A 349 22.02 15.91 -0.35
N ALA A 350 22.58 16.70 -1.27
CA ALA A 350 24.03 16.89 -1.37
C ALA A 350 24.59 17.72 -0.20
N GLU A 351 23.85 18.71 0.31
CA GLU A 351 24.25 19.42 1.53
C GLU A 351 24.07 18.55 2.78
N LEU A 352 22.99 17.77 2.84
CA LEU A 352 22.70 16.84 3.94
C LEU A 352 23.79 15.79 4.08
N ALA A 353 24.21 15.16 2.98
CA ALA A 353 25.32 14.21 2.97
C ALA A 353 26.62 14.86 3.47
N ARG A 354 27.00 16.02 2.92
CA ARG A 354 28.19 16.78 3.38
C ARG A 354 28.09 17.23 4.84
N ALA A 355 26.88 17.53 5.32
CA ALA A 355 26.68 17.90 6.71
C ALA A 355 26.76 16.68 7.64
N HIS A 356 26.23 15.53 7.23
CA HIS A 356 26.32 14.26 7.95
C HIS A 356 27.77 13.76 8.05
N GLU A 357 28.55 13.87 6.97
CA GLU A 357 29.97 13.53 6.97
C GLU A 357 30.80 14.41 7.93
N ARG A 358 30.50 15.72 7.99
CA ARG A 358 31.20 16.66 8.88
C ARG A 358 30.82 16.49 10.35
N ASP A 359 29.53 16.24 10.59
CA ASP A 359 28.95 16.11 11.92
C ASP A 359 27.78 15.11 11.83
N PRO A 360 27.90 13.88 12.34
CA PRO A 360 26.83 12.88 12.20
C PRO A 360 25.47 13.42 12.63
N LEU A 361 24.44 13.10 11.85
CA LEU A 361 23.05 13.46 12.18
C LEU A 361 22.54 12.54 13.31
N PRO A 362 21.55 12.99 14.11
CA PRO A 362 20.90 12.11 15.09
C PRO A 362 20.37 10.83 14.44
N LYS A 363 20.48 9.69 15.13
CA LYS A 363 20.09 8.37 14.59
C LYS A 363 18.65 8.37 14.06
N ASP A 364 17.72 8.95 14.82
CA ASP A 364 16.32 9.04 14.42
C ASP A 364 16.15 9.88 13.14
N ALA A 365 16.90 10.98 12.99
CA ALA A 365 16.84 11.80 11.78
C ALA A 365 17.36 11.01 10.57
N VAL A 366 18.47 10.29 10.72
CA VAL A 366 19.04 9.46 9.66
C VAL A 366 18.06 8.37 9.22
N ARG A 367 17.37 7.73 10.18
CA ARG A 367 16.32 6.74 9.93
C ARG A 367 15.14 7.33 9.17
N GLU A 368 14.56 8.41 9.67
CA GLU A 368 13.42 9.05 9.01
C GLU A 368 13.80 9.55 7.60
N LEU A 369 15.01 10.10 7.41
CA LEU A 369 15.54 10.52 6.11
C LEU A 369 15.74 9.34 5.15
N ALA A 370 16.33 8.24 5.61
CA ALA A 370 16.59 7.07 4.77
C ALA A 370 15.30 6.42 4.28
N THR A 371 14.27 6.39 5.12
CA THR A 371 12.92 5.91 4.75
C THR A 371 12.16 6.88 3.84
N ASN A 372 12.66 8.11 3.66
CA ASN A 372 12.07 9.04 2.72
C ASN A 372 12.25 8.53 1.28
N PRO A 373 11.17 8.37 0.51
CA PRO A 373 11.24 7.91 -0.88
C PRO A 373 12.03 8.83 -1.83
N ALA A 374 12.15 10.12 -1.50
CA ALA A 374 13.00 11.06 -2.25
C ALA A 374 14.48 10.97 -1.88
N CYS A 375 14.86 10.18 -0.86
CA CYS A 375 16.25 9.97 -0.47
C CYS A 375 17.04 9.34 -1.62
N PRO A 376 18.26 9.80 -1.94
CA PRO A 376 19.12 9.10 -2.89
C PRO A 376 19.51 7.71 -2.36
N ASP A 377 19.60 6.75 -3.27
CA ASP A 377 19.90 5.36 -2.92
C ASP A 377 21.28 5.21 -2.25
N ASP A 378 22.28 5.99 -2.66
CA ASP A 378 23.62 5.95 -2.02
C ASP A 378 23.56 6.28 -0.52
N PHE A 379 22.71 7.25 -0.13
CA PHE A 379 22.52 7.61 1.26
C PHE A 379 21.73 6.52 1.99
N SER A 380 20.58 6.10 1.44
CA SER A 380 19.72 5.11 2.10
C SER A 380 20.38 3.72 2.22
N LEU A 381 21.20 3.30 1.25
CA LEU A 381 22.01 2.08 1.32
C LEU A 381 23.10 2.18 2.38
N THR A 382 23.77 3.32 2.49
CA THR A 382 24.78 3.55 3.53
C THR A 382 24.19 3.43 4.93
N VAL A 383 23.02 4.05 5.14
CA VAL A 383 22.27 3.92 6.40
C VAL A 383 21.79 2.50 6.62
N SER A 384 21.26 1.85 5.58
CA SER A 384 20.78 0.47 5.64
C SER A 384 21.89 -0.48 6.08
N ARG A 385 23.15 -0.30 5.68
CA ARG A 385 24.27 -1.13 6.16
C ARG A 385 24.54 -0.98 7.65
N ALA A 386 24.23 0.18 8.23
CA ALA A 386 24.55 0.50 9.62
C ALA A 386 23.42 0.20 10.62
N ASP A 387 22.17 0.14 10.18
CA ASP A 387 21.00 -0.06 11.06
C ASP A 387 20.06 -1.17 10.54
N PRO A 388 19.89 -2.30 11.26
CA PRO A 388 19.03 -3.41 10.83
C PRO A 388 17.55 -3.03 10.73
N GLU A 389 17.06 -2.10 11.56
CA GLU A 389 15.66 -1.67 11.51
C GLU A 389 15.39 -0.88 10.22
N VAL A 390 16.35 -0.03 9.83
CA VAL A 390 16.27 0.73 8.58
C VAL A 390 16.39 -0.21 7.38
N ALA A 391 17.32 -1.18 7.43
CA ALA A 391 17.49 -2.16 6.36
C ALA A 391 16.20 -2.95 6.11
N ALA A 392 15.54 -3.42 7.17
CA ALA A 392 14.26 -4.10 7.09
C ALA A 392 13.15 -3.21 6.50
N ALA A 393 13.07 -1.95 6.94
CA ALA A 393 12.08 -0.99 6.44
C ALA A 393 12.28 -0.64 4.95
N LEU A 394 13.53 -0.65 4.48
CA LEU A 394 13.91 -0.30 3.12
C LEU A 394 14.01 -1.49 2.17
N ALA A 395 13.93 -2.73 2.65
CA ALA A 395 14.18 -3.90 1.82
C ALA A 395 13.27 -3.99 0.57
N ASN A 396 12.03 -3.47 0.63
CA ASN A 396 11.13 -3.50 -0.52
C ASN A 396 11.37 -2.38 -1.54
N ARG A 397 12.23 -1.41 -1.21
CA ARG A 397 12.50 -0.23 -2.03
C ARG A 397 13.17 -0.59 -3.36
N SER A 398 14.25 -1.37 -3.30
CA SER A 398 14.97 -1.87 -4.47
C SER A 398 15.64 -3.22 -4.18
N ARG A 399 16.13 -3.89 -5.23
CA ARG A 399 16.91 -5.14 -5.10
C ARG A 399 18.15 -4.95 -4.24
N GLU A 400 18.87 -3.84 -4.43
CA GLU A 400 20.08 -3.49 -3.71
C GLU A 400 19.83 -3.30 -2.21
N HIS A 401 18.69 -2.69 -1.85
CA HIS A 401 18.28 -2.54 -0.46
C HIS A 401 17.94 -3.90 0.18
N ALA A 402 17.21 -4.75 -0.54
CA ALA A 402 16.88 -6.10 -0.06
C ALA A 402 18.14 -6.96 0.16
N LEU A 403 19.09 -6.93 -0.79
CA LEU A 403 20.37 -7.63 -0.67
C LEU A 403 21.23 -7.05 0.46
N THR A 404 21.24 -5.73 0.61
CA THR A 404 21.94 -5.07 1.72
C THR A 404 21.39 -5.53 3.08
N ALA A 405 20.06 -5.58 3.21
CA ALA A 405 19.41 -6.08 4.42
C ALA A 405 19.78 -7.54 4.70
N LEU A 406 19.79 -8.37 3.66
CA LEU A 406 20.09 -9.80 3.74
C LEU A 406 21.56 -10.11 4.10
N GLN A 407 22.50 -9.37 3.52
CA GLN A 407 23.94 -9.62 3.64
C GLN A 407 24.57 -8.95 4.87
N HIS A 408 24.03 -7.83 5.33
CA HIS A 408 24.63 -7.05 6.41
C HIS A 408 23.95 -7.17 7.76
N HIS A 409 22.75 -7.76 7.83
CA HIS A 409 22.02 -7.91 9.09
C HIS A 409 21.51 -9.32 9.31
N PRO A 410 21.53 -9.81 10.56
CA PRO A 410 20.90 -11.08 10.89
C PRO A 410 19.40 -10.98 10.66
N LEU A 411 18.83 -12.05 10.10
CA LEU A 411 17.40 -12.25 10.06
C LEU A 411 16.84 -12.16 11.48
N PRO A 412 15.72 -11.46 11.67
CA PRO A 412 15.05 -11.47 12.96
C PRO A 412 14.66 -12.91 13.29
N ALA A 413 14.77 -13.28 14.57
CA ALA A 413 14.28 -14.58 15.01
C ALA A 413 12.84 -14.77 14.54
N ALA A 414 12.55 -15.91 13.92
CA ALA A 414 11.22 -16.22 13.41
C ALA A 414 10.24 -16.24 14.58
N GLN A 415 9.62 -15.09 14.85
CA GLN A 415 8.55 -15.02 15.82
C GLN A 415 7.39 -15.83 15.24
N PRO A 416 6.75 -16.71 16.04
CA PRO A 416 5.52 -17.35 15.60
C PRO A 416 4.58 -16.25 15.14
N PHE A 417 3.96 -16.43 13.98
CA PHE A 417 3.02 -15.46 13.42
C PHE A 417 1.95 -15.17 14.47
N VAL A 418 2.07 -14.06 15.19
CA VAL A 418 1.05 -13.57 16.10
C VAL A 418 0.21 -12.63 15.25
N PRO A 419 -1.06 -12.97 14.95
CA PRO A 419 -1.96 -12.03 14.30
C PRO A 419 -2.08 -10.81 15.22
N HIS A 420 -1.48 -9.68 14.84
CA HIS A 420 -1.68 -8.44 15.58
C HIS A 420 -3.06 -7.87 15.23
N GLU A 421 -3.85 -7.57 16.27
CA GLU A 421 -5.22 -7.05 16.18
C GLU A 421 -5.33 -5.68 15.48
N ARG A 422 -4.21 -5.01 15.15
CA ARG A 422 -4.20 -3.67 14.53
C ARG A 422 -3.62 -3.64 13.11
N GLY A 423 -3.95 -4.67 12.33
CA GLY A 423 -3.64 -4.70 10.90
C GLY A 423 -2.30 -5.36 10.63
N TRP A 424 -2.31 -6.26 9.65
CA TRP A 424 -1.15 -6.79 8.93
C TRP A 424 0.08 -6.95 9.82
N SER A 425 0.14 -8.06 10.58
CA SER A 425 1.41 -8.58 11.10
C SER A 425 2.44 -8.41 9.99
N VAL A 426 3.45 -7.57 10.22
CA VAL A 426 4.50 -7.24 9.23
C VAL A 426 5.00 -8.57 8.70
N VAL A 427 4.50 -8.95 7.52
CA VAL A 427 5.01 -10.11 6.80
C VAL A 427 6.50 -9.85 6.73
N ALA A 428 7.29 -10.74 7.32
CA ALA A 428 8.70 -10.49 7.52
C ALA A 428 9.29 -9.97 6.21
N TRP A 429 10.05 -8.88 6.27
CA TRP A 429 10.39 -8.05 5.09
C TRP A 429 10.92 -8.89 3.91
N TYR A 430 11.61 -9.99 4.19
CA TYR A 430 12.16 -10.90 3.19
C TYR A 430 11.10 -11.66 2.38
N VAL A 431 9.94 -11.96 2.95
CA VAL A 431 8.81 -12.57 2.22
C VAL A 431 8.22 -11.57 1.23
N GLN A 432 8.12 -10.30 1.61
CA GLN A 432 7.69 -9.24 0.67
C GLN A 432 8.74 -9.02 -0.42
N ALA A 433 10.03 -8.99 -0.06
CA ALA A 433 11.11 -8.84 -1.02
C ALA A 433 11.13 -9.99 -2.05
N LEU A 434 10.86 -11.23 -1.65
CA LEU A 434 10.68 -12.36 -2.56
C LEU A 434 9.42 -12.21 -3.42
N ALA A 435 8.29 -11.84 -2.83
CA ALA A 435 7.02 -11.69 -3.55
C ALA A 435 7.05 -10.58 -4.62
N TYR A 436 7.91 -9.57 -4.42
CA TYR A 436 8.14 -8.48 -5.37
C TYR A 436 9.39 -8.69 -6.25
N ASP A 437 9.94 -9.90 -6.31
CA ASP A 437 11.15 -10.26 -7.08
C ASP A 437 12.37 -9.35 -6.80
N ARG A 438 12.43 -8.75 -5.60
CA ARG A 438 13.58 -7.94 -5.16
C ARG A 438 14.77 -8.82 -4.82
N ILE A 439 14.53 -9.99 -4.25
CA ILE A 439 15.51 -11.06 -4.07
C ILE A 439 14.95 -12.36 -4.62
N SER A 440 15.82 -13.26 -5.07
CA SER A 440 15.47 -14.61 -5.48
C SER A 440 15.54 -15.61 -4.31
N SER A 441 14.89 -16.77 -4.46
CA SER A 441 15.02 -17.89 -3.51
C SER A 441 16.48 -18.31 -3.33
N ARG A 442 17.27 -18.26 -4.41
CA ARG A 442 18.72 -18.50 -4.39
C ARG A 442 19.46 -17.52 -3.50
N GLU A 443 19.29 -16.22 -3.72
CA GLU A 443 19.94 -15.19 -2.93
C GLU A 443 19.56 -15.30 -1.45
N PHE A 444 18.30 -15.61 -1.16
CA PHE A 444 17.86 -15.87 0.21
C PHE A 444 18.61 -17.06 0.85
N VAL A 445 18.70 -18.21 0.17
CA VAL A 445 19.40 -19.39 0.69
C VAL A 445 20.91 -19.16 0.83
N GLU A 446 21.52 -18.44 -0.10
CA GLU A 446 22.97 -18.23 -0.16
C GLU A 446 23.46 -17.14 0.80
N HIS A 447 22.66 -16.11 1.09
CA HIS A 447 23.11 -14.94 1.84
C HIS A 447 22.42 -14.72 3.18
N ALA A 448 21.24 -15.31 3.43
CA ALA A 448 20.57 -15.07 4.69
C ALA A 448 21.27 -15.79 5.84
N TYR A 449 21.40 -15.07 6.96
CA TYR A 449 21.96 -15.58 8.21
C TYR A 449 21.16 -15.01 9.39
N PRO A 450 21.14 -15.65 10.57
CA PRO A 450 21.75 -16.95 10.87
C PRO A 450 21.08 -18.10 10.12
N ALA A 451 21.82 -19.19 9.84
CA ALA A 451 21.34 -20.37 9.11
C ALA A 451 20.00 -20.92 9.67
N ARG A 452 19.85 -20.94 11.00
CA ARG A 452 18.61 -21.35 11.68
C ARG A 452 17.41 -20.48 11.27
N GLU A 453 17.57 -19.17 11.31
CA GLU A 453 16.49 -18.23 10.99
C GLU A 453 16.20 -18.20 9.49
N MET A 454 17.21 -18.44 8.65
CA MET A 454 17.00 -18.68 7.22
C MET A 454 16.11 -19.91 6.99
N LEU A 455 16.42 -21.05 7.63
CA LEU A 455 15.60 -22.27 7.50
C LEU A 455 14.17 -22.06 8.02
N ALA A 456 14.01 -21.33 9.12
CA ALA A 456 12.70 -20.95 9.63
C ALA A 456 11.95 -20.05 8.63
N GLY A 457 12.65 -19.06 8.05
CA GLY A 457 12.13 -18.18 7.00
C GLY A 457 11.68 -18.93 5.75
N VAL A 458 12.44 -19.93 5.27
CA VAL A 458 12.03 -20.79 4.15
C VAL A 458 10.74 -21.53 4.47
N ARG A 459 10.55 -22.04 5.69
CA ARG A 459 9.28 -22.66 6.09
C ARG A 459 8.12 -21.67 6.06
N SER A 460 8.37 -20.40 6.37
CA SER A 460 7.38 -19.35 6.23
C SER A 460 7.00 -19.08 4.77
N PHE A 461 7.79 -19.50 3.76
CA PHE A 461 7.43 -19.33 2.35
C PHE A 461 6.26 -20.20 1.93
N ALA A 462 6.13 -21.43 2.48
CA ALA A 462 5.18 -22.43 2.00
C ALA A 462 3.74 -21.89 1.79
N PRO A 463 3.13 -21.14 2.74
CA PRO A 463 1.79 -20.57 2.55
C PRO A 463 1.72 -19.37 1.59
N TYR A 464 2.83 -18.66 1.37
CA TYR A 464 2.84 -17.38 0.63
C TYR A 464 3.53 -17.44 -0.73
N PHE A 465 4.38 -18.43 -0.96
CA PHE A 465 5.21 -18.57 -2.16
C PHE A 465 5.61 -20.04 -2.36
N PRO A 466 4.68 -20.93 -2.73
CA PRO A 466 4.93 -22.38 -2.81
C PRO A 466 6.01 -22.75 -3.84
N ASP A 467 6.08 -22.04 -4.96
CA ASP A 467 7.10 -22.31 -5.99
C ASP A 467 8.51 -21.92 -5.51
N GLY A 468 8.66 -20.78 -4.83
CA GLY A 468 9.95 -20.41 -4.24
C GLY A 468 10.31 -21.23 -3.01
N TYR A 469 9.33 -21.72 -2.24
CA TYR A 469 9.58 -22.72 -1.21
C TYR A 469 10.19 -23.99 -1.80
N GLU A 470 9.62 -24.52 -2.90
CA GLU A 470 10.14 -25.69 -3.60
C GLU A 470 11.52 -25.43 -4.21
N GLU A 471 11.76 -24.24 -4.75
CA GLU A 471 13.08 -23.82 -5.23
C GLU A 471 14.12 -23.76 -4.10
N ALA A 472 13.80 -23.07 -2.99
CA ALA A 472 14.65 -22.98 -1.82
C ALA A 472 14.97 -24.38 -1.26
N ARG A 473 13.97 -25.27 -1.19
CA ARG A 473 14.17 -26.65 -0.75
C ARG A 473 15.12 -27.42 -1.67
N ARG A 474 15.01 -27.26 -2.99
CA ARG A 474 15.95 -27.87 -3.96
C ARG A 474 17.37 -27.35 -3.75
N LEU A 475 17.55 -26.03 -3.59
CA LEU A 475 18.85 -25.42 -3.36
C LEU A 475 19.50 -25.90 -2.06
N ILE A 476 18.73 -25.93 -0.96
CA ILE A 476 19.18 -26.49 0.33
C ILE A 476 19.60 -27.95 0.17
N THR A 477 18.80 -28.76 -0.54
CA THR A 477 19.11 -30.17 -0.79
C THR A 477 20.41 -30.33 -1.56
N THR A 478 20.66 -29.47 -2.56
CA THR A 478 21.92 -29.45 -3.31
C THR A 478 23.10 -29.11 -2.40
N HIS A 479 23.04 -28.04 -1.60
CA HIS A 479 24.12 -27.69 -0.66
C HIS A 479 24.41 -28.81 0.34
N VAL A 480 23.36 -29.43 0.90
CA VAL A 480 23.52 -30.56 1.83
C VAL A 480 24.23 -31.73 1.15
N ARG A 481 23.84 -32.08 -0.09
CA ARG A 481 24.49 -33.15 -0.85
C ARG A 481 25.96 -32.83 -1.15
N ASP A 482 26.24 -31.60 -1.57
CA ASP A 482 27.57 -31.18 -2.02
C ASP A 482 28.57 -31.09 -0.86
N HIS A 483 28.11 -30.73 0.35
CA HIS A 483 28.99 -30.56 1.51
C HIS A 483 28.97 -31.73 2.50
N LEU A 484 27.81 -32.32 2.81
CA LEU A 484 27.72 -33.37 3.84
C LEU A 484 27.69 -34.79 3.24
N GLY A 485 27.15 -34.94 2.03
CA GLY A 485 26.91 -36.24 1.41
C GLY A 485 26.19 -37.21 2.36
N ASP A 486 26.72 -38.43 2.46
CA ASP A 486 26.21 -39.49 3.34
C ASP A 486 26.95 -39.56 4.71
N SER A 487 27.77 -38.57 5.06
CA SER A 487 28.60 -38.59 6.29
C SER A 487 27.77 -38.31 7.55
N ILE A 488 27.45 -39.35 8.32
CA ILE A 488 26.69 -39.25 9.59
C ILE A 488 27.38 -38.29 10.59
N ASP A 489 28.70 -38.27 10.62
CA ASP A 489 29.47 -37.43 11.53
C ASP A 489 29.35 -35.94 11.15
N ALA A 490 29.44 -35.62 9.86
CA ALA A 490 29.25 -34.25 9.35
C ALA A 490 27.82 -33.74 9.62
N TRP A 491 26.81 -34.60 9.43
CA TRP A 491 25.42 -34.31 9.80
C TRP A 491 25.26 -34.02 11.30
N SER A 492 25.91 -34.82 12.16
CA SER A 492 25.84 -34.66 13.61
C SER A 492 26.46 -33.34 14.07
N VAL A 493 27.58 -32.93 13.45
CA VAL A 493 28.21 -31.62 13.70
C VAL A 493 27.30 -30.48 13.24
N ALA A 494 26.73 -30.56 12.04
CA ALA A 494 25.85 -29.52 11.51
C ALA A 494 24.64 -29.27 12.43
N VAL A 495 23.98 -30.33 12.89
CA VAL A 495 22.83 -30.24 13.81
C VAL A 495 23.23 -29.63 15.15
N ARG A 496 24.42 -29.96 15.67
CA ARG A 496 24.92 -29.43 16.94
C ARG A 496 25.30 -27.95 16.86
N LEU A 497 25.82 -27.50 15.72
CA LEU A 497 26.21 -26.10 15.49
C LEU A 497 25.02 -25.20 15.14
N LEU A 498 24.00 -25.73 14.45
CA LEU A 498 22.89 -24.95 13.90
C LEU A 498 22.23 -23.94 14.85
N PRO A 499 21.97 -24.24 16.15
CA PRO A 499 21.27 -23.31 17.04
C PRO A 499 21.98 -21.97 17.26
N ASP A 500 23.31 -21.99 17.26
CA ASP A 500 24.17 -20.86 17.64
C ASP A 500 25.11 -20.41 16.50
N PHE A 501 25.02 -21.05 15.32
CA PHE A 501 25.89 -20.73 14.18
C PHE A 501 25.54 -19.34 13.59
N PRO A 502 26.47 -18.37 13.62
CA PRO A 502 26.15 -16.98 13.23
C PRO A 502 26.12 -16.76 11.71
N GLY A 503 26.69 -17.69 10.94
CA GLY A 503 26.83 -17.56 9.49
C GLY A 503 25.64 -18.10 8.69
N THR A 504 25.86 -18.16 7.38
CA THR A 504 24.91 -18.66 6.38
C THR A 504 24.81 -20.20 6.42
N LEU A 505 23.80 -20.77 5.75
CA LEU A 505 23.69 -22.22 5.63
C LEU A 505 24.87 -22.84 4.86
N PRO A 506 25.33 -22.32 3.72
CA PRO A 506 26.52 -22.85 3.04
C PRO A 506 27.75 -22.87 3.95
N GLU A 507 27.98 -21.82 4.74
CA GLU A 507 29.09 -21.76 5.70
C GLU A 507 28.98 -22.81 6.81
N LEU A 508 27.77 -23.04 7.35
CA LEU A 508 27.52 -24.07 8.35
C LEU A 508 27.87 -25.46 7.80
N LEU A 509 27.41 -25.76 6.58
CA LEU A 509 27.62 -27.06 5.94
C LEU A 509 29.09 -27.29 5.61
N ALA A 510 29.78 -26.27 5.06
CA ALA A 510 31.21 -26.33 4.79
C ALA A 510 32.04 -26.51 6.08
N THR A 511 31.69 -25.78 7.15
CA THR A 511 32.34 -25.90 8.46
C THR A 511 32.17 -27.30 9.05
N SER A 512 30.99 -27.90 8.88
CA SER A 512 30.68 -29.23 9.42
C SER A 512 31.40 -30.35 8.67
N ALA A 513 31.58 -30.20 7.35
CA ALA A 513 32.34 -31.13 6.51
C ALA A 513 33.84 -31.12 6.86
N ALA A 514 34.42 -29.93 7.06
CA ALA A 514 35.84 -29.74 7.31
C ALA A 514 36.36 -30.31 8.65
N VAL A 515 35.48 -30.77 9.56
CA VAL A 515 35.90 -31.42 10.81
C VAL A 515 36.45 -32.84 10.57
N PHE A 516 36.16 -33.44 9.41
CA PHE A 516 36.47 -34.83 9.09
C PHE A 516 37.38 -35.02 7.86
N ASP A 517 37.76 -33.92 7.21
CA ASP A 517 38.84 -33.87 6.21
C ASP A 517 40.18 -33.66 6.91
#